data_AF-A0A240EQA4-F1
#
_entry.id   AF-A0A240EQA4-F1
#
_cell.length_a   1.000
_cell.length_b   1.000
_cell.length_c   1.000
_cell.angle_alpha   90.00
_cell.angle_beta   90.00
_cell.angle_gamma   90.00
#
_symmetry.space_group_name_H-M   'P 1'
#
loop_
_entity.id
_entity.type
_entity.pdbx_description
1 polymer ?
#
loop_
_entity_poly.entity_id
_entity_poly.type
_entity_poly.pdbx_seq_one_letter_code
_entity_poly.pdbx_strand_id
1 'polypeptide(L)'
;MKATVQKIPQRHGWSWRYKMFKEVVKPEDWHVHQEFELVLHRNFQGKSRIAHFKGLIEHNELLLLGPEVAHSFESINSHGQNPCEAHVIWFSKEWIAKLMYSCVELRPLASIIRDANKGVKFSTQTAEKVFQHLNNFDDLTPIGQLAVLIQVLGELCADQSHTILLSYASSAEKEKSNYDFSKIAQVCKYIDNHDK
;
A
#
# COMPACT_ATOMS: atom_id res chain seq x y z
N MET A 1 -24.06 -0.76 -3.15
CA MET A 1 -23.56 -0.48 -1.78
C MET A 1 -22.64 0.72 -1.83
N LYS A 2 -22.83 1.71 -0.95
CA LYS A 2 -21.87 2.80 -0.74
C LYS A 2 -20.80 2.33 0.25
N ALA A 3 -19.54 2.70 0.03
CA ALA A 3 -18.45 2.42 0.98
C ALA A 3 -18.62 3.25 2.25
N THR A 4 -18.24 2.68 3.39
CA THR A 4 -18.12 3.42 4.65
C THR A 4 -16.80 4.20 4.64
N VAL A 5 -16.82 5.44 5.15
CA VAL A 5 -15.58 6.20 5.31
C VAL A 5 -14.92 5.75 6.61
N GLN A 6 -13.76 5.12 6.49
CA GLN A 6 -12.93 4.76 7.63
C GLN A 6 -11.95 5.89 7.90
N LYS A 7 -11.88 6.35 9.14
CA LYS A 7 -10.84 7.30 9.56
C LYS A 7 -9.65 6.51 10.07
N ILE A 8 -8.48 6.70 9.48
CA ILE A 8 -7.23 6.16 10.03
C ILE A 8 -6.76 7.12 11.14
N PRO A 9 -6.73 6.71 12.42
CA PRO A 9 -6.33 7.60 13.50
C PRO A 9 -4.87 8.02 13.33
N GLN A 10 -4.64 9.34 13.21
CA GLN A 10 -3.31 9.94 13.24
C GLN A 10 -2.71 9.83 14.65
N ARG A 11 -1.46 9.38 14.74
CA ARG A 11 -0.71 9.38 15.99
C ARG A 11 0.10 10.66 16.07
N HIS A 12 -0.04 11.39 17.17
CA HIS A 12 0.69 12.64 17.37
C HIS A 12 2.20 12.38 17.29
N GLY A 13 2.92 13.11 16.44
CA GLY A 13 4.36 12.91 16.21
C GLY A 13 4.74 11.80 15.23
N TRP A 14 3.79 11.18 14.54
CA TRP A 14 4.05 10.14 13.53
C TRP A 14 3.50 10.56 12.18
N SER A 15 4.25 10.29 11.11
CA SER A 15 3.89 10.67 9.74
C SER A 15 3.30 9.52 8.91
N TRP A 16 3.20 8.34 9.51
CA TRP A 16 2.69 7.10 8.95
C TRP A 16 2.29 6.16 10.10
N ARG A 17 1.68 5.01 9.79
CA ARG A 17 1.24 4.05 10.79
C ARG A 17 1.38 2.62 10.28
N TYR A 18 1.89 1.74 11.12
CA TYR A 18 1.77 0.29 10.97
C TYR A 18 0.79 -0.30 11.98
N LYS A 19 0.08 -1.36 11.60
CA LYS A 19 -0.67 -2.23 12.51
C LYS A 19 -0.74 -3.65 11.97
N MET A 20 -0.52 -4.62 12.85
CA MET A 20 -0.85 -6.02 12.60
C MET A 20 -2.22 -6.36 13.18
N PHE A 21 -3.03 -7.07 12.41
CA PHE A 21 -4.32 -7.63 12.81
C PHE A 21 -4.23 -9.14 12.79
N LYS A 22 -4.76 -9.79 13.83
CA LYS A 22 -4.97 -11.23 13.94
C LYS A 22 -6.45 -11.49 14.13
N GLU A 23 -7.04 -12.21 13.20
CA GLU A 23 -8.48 -12.44 13.14
C GLU A 23 -8.75 -13.92 12.84
N VAL A 24 -9.65 -14.57 13.59
CA VAL A 24 -10.07 -15.95 13.28
C VAL A 24 -10.88 -15.97 11.99
N VAL A 25 -11.76 -14.99 11.85
CA VAL A 25 -12.59 -14.73 10.67
C VAL A 25 -12.49 -13.24 10.37
N LYS A 26 -12.14 -12.90 9.13
CA LYS A 26 -12.15 -11.52 8.64
C LYS A 26 -13.45 -11.28 7.87
N PRO A 27 -14.42 -10.53 8.43
CA PRO A 27 -15.67 -10.25 7.74
C PRO A 27 -15.46 -9.26 6.58
N GLU A 28 -16.42 -9.19 5.65
CA GLU A 28 -16.43 -8.12 4.65
C GLU A 28 -16.61 -6.75 5.34
N ASP A 29 -15.61 -5.88 5.21
CA ASP A 29 -15.67 -4.47 5.61
C ASP A 29 -15.39 -3.60 4.39
N TRP A 30 -16.45 -3.15 3.70
CA TRP A 30 -16.36 -2.35 2.48
C TRP A 30 -16.20 -0.87 2.81
N HIS A 31 -14.95 -0.39 2.77
CA HIS A 31 -14.58 0.92 3.28
C HIS A 31 -13.66 1.69 2.33
N VAL A 32 -13.43 2.97 2.67
CA VAL A 32 -12.53 3.89 1.96
C VAL A 32 -11.91 4.88 2.94
N HIS A 33 -10.65 5.28 2.69
CA HIS A 33 -9.89 6.24 3.48
C HIS A 33 -8.98 7.10 2.58
N GLN A 34 -8.27 8.08 3.14
CA GLN A 34 -7.51 9.10 2.38
C GLN A 34 -6.01 8.77 2.25
N GLU A 35 -5.58 7.70 2.91
CA GLU A 35 -4.20 7.26 2.96
C GLU A 35 -3.90 6.26 1.84
N PHE A 36 -2.63 6.12 1.50
CA PHE A 36 -2.18 4.89 0.84
C PHE A 36 -2.24 3.76 1.86
N GLU A 37 -2.62 2.56 1.41
CA GLU A 37 -2.61 1.35 2.22
C GLU A 37 -1.73 0.29 1.56
N LEU A 38 -0.63 -0.05 2.21
CA LEU A 38 0.15 -1.25 1.90
C LEU A 38 -0.30 -2.36 2.84
N VAL A 39 -0.93 -3.40 2.28
CA VAL A 39 -1.49 -4.51 3.04
C VAL A 39 -0.89 -5.83 2.59
N LEU A 40 -0.31 -6.56 3.55
CA LEU A 40 0.19 -7.92 3.39
C LEU A 40 -0.73 -8.88 4.14
N HIS A 41 -1.21 -9.91 3.44
CA HIS A 41 -2.02 -10.98 4.02
C HIS A 41 -1.17 -12.24 4.27
N ARG A 42 -1.25 -12.80 5.48
CA ARG A 42 -0.62 -14.04 5.91
C ARG A 42 -1.68 -14.97 6.49
N ASN A 43 -1.48 -16.27 6.32
CA ASN A 43 -2.46 -17.30 6.71
C ASN A 43 -3.89 -16.97 6.24
N PHE A 44 -3.99 -16.46 5.01
CA PHE A 44 -5.22 -15.91 4.46
C PHE A 44 -5.66 -16.71 3.25
N GLN A 45 -6.96 -16.95 3.15
CA GLN A 45 -7.62 -17.39 1.93
C GLN A 45 -8.97 -16.70 1.91
N GLY A 46 -9.29 -16.00 0.82
CA GLY A 46 -10.47 -15.16 0.82
C GLY A 46 -10.76 -14.46 -0.49
N LYS A 47 -11.69 -13.52 -0.42
CA LYS A 47 -12.06 -12.63 -1.53
C LYS A 47 -11.48 -11.25 -1.29
N SER A 48 -10.98 -10.64 -2.36
CA SER A 48 -10.66 -9.22 -2.42
C SER A 48 -11.69 -8.53 -3.31
N ARG A 49 -12.12 -7.35 -2.87
CA ARG A 49 -12.91 -6.42 -3.67
C ARG A 49 -12.21 -5.07 -3.61
N ILE A 50 -11.84 -4.52 -4.77
CA ILE A 50 -11.03 -3.31 -4.88
C ILE A 50 -11.62 -2.47 -6.02
N ALA A 51 -12.33 -1.39 -5.68
CA ALA A 51 -13.20 -0.65 -6.58
C ALA A 51 -14.12 -1.59 -7.41
N HIS A 52 -13.85 -1.75 -8.70
CA HIS A 52 -14.58 -2.63 -9.61
C HIS A 52 -13.98 -4.03 -9.76
N PHE A 53 -12.75 -4.23 -9.28
CA PHE A 53 -12.09 -5.53 -9.26
C PHE A 53 -12.67 -6.43 -8.17
N LYS A 54 -12.87 -7.70 -8.51
CA LYS A 54 -13.19 -8.79 -7.58
C LYS A 54 -12.27 -9.95 -7.89
N GLY A 55 -11.63 -10.50 -6.87
CA GLY A 55 -10.69 -11.61 -7.03
C GLY A 55 -10.59 -12.46 -5.78
N LEU A 56 -9.79 -13.51 -5.88
CA LEU A 56 -9.31 -14.23 -4.71
C LEU A 56 -8.05 -13.54 -4.18
N ILE A 57 -7.82 -13.68 -2.88
CA ILE A 57 -6.60 -13.27 -2.21
C ILE A 57 -6.15 -14.41 -1.30
N GLU A 58 -4.86 -14.70 -1.34
CA GLU A 58 -4.27 -15.86 -0.69
C GLU A 58 -3.13 -15.47 0.25
N HIS A 59 -2.47 -16.47 0.79
CA HIS A 59 -1.31 -16.31 1.64
C HIS A 59 -0.17 -15.58 0.91
N ASN A 60 0.48 -14.68 1.63
CA ASN A 60 1.63 -13.90 1.16
C ASN A 60 1.32 -13.00 -0.04
N GLU A 61 0.11 -12.44 -0.08
CA GLU A 61 -0.24 -11.41 -1.06
C GLU A 61 -0.06 -10.01 -0.47
N LEU A 62 0.79 -9.22 -1.16
CA LEU A 62 1.08 -7.83 -0.84
C LEU A 62 0.44 -6.90 -1.88
N LEU A 63 -0.36 -5.96 -1.40
CA LEU A 63 -1.09 -4.99 -2.21
C LEU A 63 -0.78 -3.57 -1.76
N LEU A 64 -0.61 -2.65 -2.70
CA LEU A 64 -0.66 -1.22 -2.45
C LEU A 64 -1.91 -0.63 -3.10
N LEU A 65 -2.74 -0.01 -2.26
CA LEU A 65 -3.96 0.68 -2.64
C LEU A 65 -3.78 2.18 -2.45
N GLY A 66 -4.23 2.93 -3.45
CA GLY A 66 -4.20 4.38 -3.41
C GLY A 66 -5.33 4.97 -2.55
N PRO A 67 -5.20 6.25 -2.17
CA PRO A 67 -6.25 7.00 -1.50
C PRO A 67 -7.57 6.95 -2.24
N GLU A 68 -8.66 6.90 -1.48
CA GLU A 68 -10.03 6.90 -1.99
C GLU A 68 -10.43 5.68 -2.84
N VAL A 69 -9.56 4.67 -2.94
CA VAL A 69 -9.90 3.38 -3.53
C VAL A 69 -10.72 2.58 -2.52
N ALA A 70 -12.02 2.42 -2.75
CA ALA A 70 -12.85 1.59 -1.88
C ALA A 70 -12.45 0.11 -1.97
N HIS A 71 -12.30 -0.57 -0.82
CA HIS A 71 -11.87 -1.96 -0.79
C HIS A 71 -12.45 -2.76 0.39
N SER A 72 -12.43 -4.09 0.26
CA SER A 72 -12.68 -5.05 1.34
C SER A 72 -11.89 -6.34 1.10
N PHE A 73 -11.55 -7.01 2.20
CA PHE A 73 -10.95 -8.34 2.21
C PHE A 73 -11.75 -9.22 3.16
N GLU A 74 -12.32 -10.31 2.65
CA GLU A 74 -13.18 -11.24 3.40
C GLU A 74 -12.51 -12.62 3.40
N SER A 75 -12.31 -13.22 4.58
CA SER A 75 -11.79 -14.59 4.66
C SER A 75 -12.86 -15.61 4.27
N ILE A 76 -12.48 -16.65 3.52
CA ILE A 76 -13.30 -17.81 3.21
C ILE A 76 -12.69 -19.03 3.88
N ASN A 77 -13.53 -19.95 4.39
CA ASN A 77 -13.10 -21.24 4.96
C ASN A 77 -12.07 -21.11 6.09
N SER A 78 -12.21 -20.11 6.96
CA SER A 78 -11.37 -19.90 8.13
C SER A 78 -11.61 -21.02 9.16
N HIS A 79 -10.81 -22.09 9.09
CA HIS A 79 -10.99 -23.31 9.90
C HIS A 79 -10.44 -23.22 11.34
N GLY A 80 -10.22 -22.01 11.88
CA GLY A 80 -9.88 -21.78 13.29
C GLY A 80 -8.50 -22.24 13.77
N GLN A 81 -7.81 -23.10 13.03
CA GLN A 81 -6.50 -23.65 13.44
C GLN A 81 -5.33 -22.67 13.26
N ASN A 82 -5.41 -21.74 12.30
CA ASN A 82 -4.45 -20.64 12.14
C ASN A 82 -5.22 -19.33 11.87
N PRO A 83 -5.08 -18.30 12.72
CA PRO A 83 -5.74 -17.02 12.49
C PRO A 83 -5.15 -16.33 11.27
N CYS A 84 -6.01 -15.64 10.52
CA CYS A 84 -5.64 -14.72 9.47
C CYS A 84 -4.81 -13.57 10.06
N GLU A 85 -3.75 -13.22 9.36
CA GLU A 85 -2.84 -12.14 9.72
C GLU A 85 -2.84 -11.08 8.62
N ALA A 86 -3.05 -9.82 8.98
CA ALA A 86 -2.94 -8.68 8.05
C ALA A 86 -1.96 -7.66 8.62
N HIS A 87 -0.89 -7.38 7.87
CA HIS A 87 0.09 -6.35 8.18
C HIS A 87 -0.23 -5.13 7.32
N VAL A 88 -0.63 -4.03 7.96
CA VAL A 88 -1.13 -2.85 7.24
C VAL A 88 -0.26 -1.64 7.57
N ILE A 89 0.22 -0.96 6.54
CA ILE A 89 0.94 0.31 6.64
C ILE A 89 0.12 1.38 5.92
N TRP A 90 -0.21 2.46 6.64
CA TRP A 90 -0.83 3.65 6.09
C TRP A 90 0.11 4.84 6.09
N PHE A 91 0.11 5.60 5.01
CA PHE A 91 0.84 6.85 4.90
C PHE A 91 0.11 7.84 3.98
N SER A 92 0.27 9.14 4.25
CA SER A 92 -0.45 10.18 3.51
C SER A 92 0.21 10.52 2.17
N LYS A 93 -0.58 11.12 1.25
CA LYS A 93 -0.08 11.66 -0.02
C LYS A 93 1.05 12.66 0.18
N GLU A 94 0.87 13.58 1.13
CA GLU A 94 1.81 14.66 1.42
C GLU A 94 3.11 14.12 2.00
N TRP A 95 3.03 13.10 2.85
CA TRP A 95 4.22 12.51 3.46
C TRP A 95 5.10 11.83 2.41
N ILE A 96 4.53 10.94 1.59
CA ILE A 96 5.32 10.21 0.60
C ILE A 96 5.87 11.15 -0.49
N ALA A 97 5.09 12.17 -0.88
CA ALA A 97 5.55 13.21 -1.81
C ALA A 97 6.79 13.95 -1.28
N LYS A 98 6.76 14.40 -0.02
CA LYS A 98 7.90 15.09 0.62
C LYS A 98 9.11 14.18 0.77
N LEU A 99 8.88 12.91 1.11
CA LEU A 99 9.95 11.92 1.25
C LEU A 99 10.66 11.69 -0.09
N MET A 100 9.92 11.47 -1.18
CA MET A 100 10.48 11.31 -2.53
C MET A 100 11.15 12.57 -3.07
N TYR A 101 10.67 13.75 -2.67
CA TYR A 101 11.32 15.02 -3.00
C TYR A 101 12.67 15.16 -2.30
N SER A 102 12.75 14.76 -1.03
CA SER A 102 13.94 14.93 -0.20
C SER A 102 14.99 13.82 -0.40
N CYS A 103 14.56 12.63 -0.80
CA CYS A 103 15.41 11.44 -0.96
C CYS A 103 15.34 10.95 -2.41
N VAL A 104 16.38 11.23 -3.19
CA VAL A 104 16.41 10.91 -4.63
C VAL A 104 16.35 9.40 -4.89
N GLU A 105 16.85 8.60 -3.94
CA GLU A 105 16.84 7.14 -3.95
C GLU A 105 15.42 6.56 -3.98
N LEU A 106 14.42 7.33 -3.51
CA LEU A 106 13.02 6.92 -3.47
C LEU A 106 12.20 7.39 -4.68
N ARG A 107 12.81 8.11 -5.64
CA ARG A 107 12.12 8.52 -6.87
C ARG A 107 11.57 7.37 -7.73
N PRO A 108 12.18 6.16 -7.78
CA PRO A 108 11.59 5.03 -8.48
C PRO A 108 10.18 4.66 -7.98
N LEU A 109 9.83 5.03 -6.75
CA LEU A 109 8.49 4.82 -6.18
C LEU A 109 7.39 5.62 -6.90
N ALA A 110 7.74 6.64 -7.69
CA ALA A 110 6.77 7.51 -8.37
C ALA A 110 5.80 6.75 -9.28
N SER A 111 6.27 5.75 -10.02
CA SER A 111 5.41 4.92 -10.86
C SER A 111 4.45 4.08 -10.02
N ILE A 112 4.97 3.42 -8.99
CA ILE A 112 4.21 2.58 -8.06
C ILE A 112 3.09 3.39 -7.38
N ILE A 113 3.42 4.59 -6.88
CA ILE A 113 2.45 5.48 -6.22
C ILE A 113 1.38 5.98 -7.18
N ARG A 114 1.75 6.33 -8.42
CA ARG A 114 0.78 6.71 -9.46
C ARG A 114 -0.17 5.56 -9.78
N ASP A 115 0.33 4.33 -9.82
CA ASP A 115 -0.45 3.15 -10.20
C ASP A 115 -1.23 2.52 -9.03
N ALA A 116 -0.96 2.92 -7.78
CA ALA A 116 -1.68 2.47 -6.58
C ALA A 116 -3.21 2.70 -6.63
N ASN A 117 -3.69 3.74 -7.31
CA ASN A 117 -5.13 3.98 -7.51
C ASN A 117 -5.80 2.88 -8.34
N LYS A 118 -5.02 2.08 -9.08
CA LYS A 118 -5.48 0.92 -9.85
C LYS A 118 -5.26 -0.40 -9.11
N GLY A 119 -4.74 -0.35 -7.88
CA GLY A 119 -4.29 -1.50 -7.11
C GLY A 119 -3.02 -2.11 -7.70
N VAL A 120 -1.92 -2.05 -6.94
CA VAL A 120 -0.64 -2.69 -7.30
C VAL A 120 -0.50 -3.98 -6.49
N LYS A 121 -0.37 -5.11 -7.18
CA LYS A 121 -0.04 -6.40 -6.57
C LYS A 121 1.43 -6.71 -6.79
N PHE A 122 2.17 -6.84 -5.70
CA PHE A 122 3.59 -7.19 -5.74
C PHE A 122 3.80 -8.69 -5.85
N SER A 123 5.01 -9.07 -6.23
CA SER A 123 5.43 -10.47 -6.29
C SER A 123 5.48 -11.11 -4.91
N THR A 124 5.33 -12.43 -4.87
CA THR A 124 5.47 -13.24 -3.65
C THR A 124 6.86 -13.07 -3.02
N GLN A 125 7.90 -12.85 -3.82
CA GLN A 125 9.26 -12.62 -3.32
C GLN A 125 9.34 -11.28 -2.56
N THR A 126 8.80 -10.20 -3.12
CA THR A 126 8.73 -8.90 -2.44
C THR A 126 7.87 -8.98 -1.19
N ALA A 127 6.72 -9.65 -1.27
CA ALA A 127 5.83 -9.85 -0.12
C ALA A 127 6.55 -10.56 1.05
N GLU A 128 7.34 -11.59 0.77
CA GLU A 128 8.10 -12.31 1.80
C GLU A 128 9.21 -11.43 2.41
N LYS A 129 9.94 -10.66 1.61
CA LYS A 129 10.94 -9.73 2.16
C LYS A 129 10.31 -8.64 3.03
N VAL A 130 9.17 -8.08 2.60
CA VAL A 130 8.41 -7.13 3.40
C VAL A 130 7.98 -7.75 4.73
N PHE A 131 7.51 -9.00 4.72
CA PHE A 131 7.19 -9.72 5.95
C PHE A 131 8.41 -9.84 6.88
N GLN A 132 9.57 -10.20 6.34
CA GLN A 132 10.80 -10.34 7.11
C GLN A 132 11.25 -9.02 7.77
N HIS A 133 11.12 -7.90 7.07
CA HIS A 133 11.43 -6.56 7.61
C HIS A 133 10.49 -6.17 8.77
N LEU A 134 9.26 -6.68 8.79
CA LEU A 134 8.26 -6.38 9.83
C LEU A 134 8.41 -7.25 11.09
N ASN A 135 9.38 -8.17 11.14
CA ASN A 135 9.64 -8.96 12.34
C ASN A 135 10.12 -8.08 13.50
N ASN A 136 9.60 -8.33 14.70
CA ASN A 136 9.92 -7.58 15.93
C ASN A 136 9.73 -6.06 15.81
N PHE A 137 8.88 -5.62 14.89
CA PHE A 137 8.70 -4.20 14.58
C PHE A 137 8.25 -3.37 15.80
N ASP A 138 7.38 -3.93 16.64
CA ASP A 138 6.83 -3.25 17.82
C ASP A 138 7.89 -3.02 18.92
N ASP A 139 9.01 -3.74 18.89
CA ASP A 139 10.12 -3.60 19.85
C ASP A 139 11.11 -2.48 19.44
N LEU A 140 10.95 -1.92 18.24
CA LEU A 140 11.84 -0.89 17.71
C LEU A 140 11.52 0.50 18.25
N THR A 141 12.56 1.32 18.36
CA THR A 141 12.39 2.77 18.57
C THR A 141 11.68 3.41 17.36
N PRO A 142 11.07 4.60 17.51
CA PRO A 142 10.41 5.28 16.40
C PRO A 142 11.30 5.47 15.17
N ILE A 143 12.59 5.77 15.36
CA ILE A 143 13.53 5.90 14.25
C ILE A 143 13.88 4.54 13.62
N GLY A 144 13.95 3.47 14.41
CA GLY A 144 14.11 2.10 13.91
C GLY A 144 12.91 1.66 13.07
N GLN A 145 11.69 1.97 13.52
CA GLN A 145 10.48 1.73 12.75
C GLN A 145 10.49 2.50 11.42
N LEU A 146 10.95 3.76 11.41
CA LEU A 146 11.10 4.53 10.17
C LEU A 146 12.13 3.89 9.23
N ALA A 147 13.26 3.41 9.76
CA ALA A 147 14.26 2.70 8.97
C ALA A 147 13.69 1.44 8.31
N VAL A 148 12.89 0.66 9.05
CA VAL A 148 12.18 -0.50 8.49
C VAL A 148 11.21 -0.08 7.37
N LEU A 149 10.45 1.01 7.55
CA LEU A 149 9.58 1.50 6.48
C LEU A 149 10.37 1.87 5.23
N ILE A 150 11.53 2.52 5.37
CA ILE A 150 12.40 2.85 4.22
C ILE A 150 12.88 1.56 3.52
N GLN A 151 13.26 0.52 4.28
CA GLN A 151 13.62 -0.78 3.72
C GLN A 151 12.45 -1.41 2.95
N VAL A 152 11.24 -1.40 3.52
CA VAL A 152 10.01 -1.87 2.85
C VAL A 152 9.79 -1.13 1.53
N LEU A 153 9.86 0.21 1.53
CA LEU A 153 9.73 1.01 0.31
C LEU A 153 10.80 0.64 -0.74
N GLY A 154 12.03 0.36 -0.30
CA GLY A 154 13.10 -0.13 -1.15
C GLY A 154 12.76 -1.46 -1.83
N GLU A 155 12.17 -2.42 -1.10
CA GLU A 155 11.72 -3.70 -1.69
C GLU A 155 10.62 -3.49 -2.73
N LEU A 156 9.68 -2.56 -2.49
CA LEU A 156 8.64 -2.24 -3.46
C LEU A 156 9.25 -1.68 -4.76
N CYS A 157 10.22 -0.77 -4.65
CA CYS A 157 10.93 -0.20 -5.79
C CYS A 157 11.73 -1.24 -6.59
N ALA A 158 12.23 -2.28 -5.92
CA ALA A 158 13.00 -3.34 -6.56
C ALA A 158 12.14 -4.39 -7.28
N ASP A 159 10.82 -4.39 -7.10
CA ASP A 159 9.93 -5.37 -7.72
C ASP A 159 9.70 -5.08 -9.21
N GLN A 160 10.26 -5.94 -10.06
CA GLN A 160 10.13 -5.85 -11.53
C GLN A 160 8.93 -6.64 -12.08
N SER A 161 8.19 -7.33 -11.23
CA SER A 161 7.14 -8.29 -11.59
C SER A 161 5.78 -7.98 -10.97
N HIS A 162 5.63 -6.77 -10.40
CA HIS A 162 4.34 -6.31 -9.89
C HIS A 162 3.32 -6.17 -11.03
N THR A 163 2.04 -6.33 -10.70
CA THR A 163 0.92 -6.27 -11.64
C THR A 163 -0.12 -5.26 -11.18
N ILE A 164 -0.94 -4.78 -12.12
CA ILE A 164 -2.02 -3.83 -11.85
C ILE A 164 -3.36 -4.55 -11.91
N LEU A 165 -4.17 -4.43 -10.86
CA LEU A 165 -5.45 -5.14 -10.75
C LEU A 165 -6.54 -4.53 -11.66
N LEU A 166 -6.58 -3.21 -11.77
CA LEU A 166 -7.52 -2.46 -12.61
C LEU A 166 -6.87 -2.04 -13.94
N SER A 167 -6.37 -3.02 -14.70
CA SER A 167 -5.67 -2.76 -15.98
C SER A 167 -6.56 -2.10 -17.05
N TYR A 168 -7.89 -2.18 -16.91
CA TYR A 168 -8.91 -1.56 -17.77
C TYR A 168 -9.72 -0.47 -17.01
N ALA A 169 -9.05 0.52 -16.42
CA ALA A 169 -9.76 1.72 -15.95
C ALA A 169 -10.20 2.59 -17.14
N SER A 170 -11.47 3.03 -17.13
CA SER A 170 -12.03 3.87 -18.21
C SER A 170 -11.29 5.22 -18.30
N SER A 171 -11.27 5.81 -19.49
CA SER A 171 -10.52 7.04 -19.83
C SER A 171 -10.78 8.24 -18.91
N ALA A 172 -11.94 8.31 -18.24
CA ALA A 172 -12.31 9.40 -17.35
C ALA A 172 -11.54 9.42 -16.00
N GLU A 173 -11.01 8.28 -15.54
CA GLU A 173 -10.24 8.18 -14.28
C GLU A 173 -8.74 8.49 -14.47
N LYS A 174 -8.27 8.45 -15.73
CA LYS A 174 -6.87 8.79 -16.09
C LYS A 174 -6.53 10.26 -15.85
N GLU A 175 -7.50 11.18 -15.93
CA GLU A 175 -7.21 12.61 -15.86
C GLU A 175 -7.05 13.13 -14.42
N LYS A 176 -7.86 12.66 -13.47
CA LYS A 176 -7.81 13.13 -12.07
C LYS A 176 -6.58 12.63 -11.31
N SER A 177 -6.20 11.37 -11.50
CA SER A 177 -5.04 10.77 -10.82
C SER A 177 -3.69 11.25 -11.37
N ASN A 178 -3.62 11.60 -12.66
CA ASN A 178 -2.39 12.12 -13.27
C ASN A 178 -2.02 13.52 -12.77
N TYR A 179 -3.00 14.35 -12.39
CA TYR A 179 -2.73 15.78 -12.22
C TYR A 179 -1.83 16.11 -11.00
N ASP A 180 -1.97 15.39 -9.89
CA ASP A 180 -1.18 15.65 -8.67
C ASP A 180 0.24 15.04 -8.73
N PHE A 181 0.37 13.77 -9.13
CA PHE A 181 1.68 13.11 -9.18
C PHE A 181 2.52 13.51 -10.40
N SER A 182 1.90 13.94 -11.50
CA SER A 182 2.66 14.43 -12.67
C SER A 182 3.45 15.70 -12.36
N LYS A 183 2.93 16.60 -11.51
CA LYS A 183 3.65 17.82 -11.10
C LYS A 183 4.91 17.50 -10.30
N ILE A 184 4.83 16.57 -9.36
CA ILE A 184 6.02 16.13 -8.58
C ILE A 184 7.03 15.47 -9.51
N ALA A 185 6.58 14.58 -10.41
CA ALA A 185 7.46 13.95 -11.39
C ALA A 185 8.12 14.98 -12.33
N GLN A 186 7.39 16.01 -12.75
CA GLN A 186 7.92 17.12 -13.55
C GLN A 186 8.96 17.94 -12.80
N VAL A 187 8.72 18.25 -11.51
CA VAL A 187 9.68 18.96 -10.66
C VAL A 187 10.95 18.14 -10.47
N CYS A 188 10.86 16.86 -10.11
CA CYS A 188 12.03 15.99 -9.98
C CYS A 188 12.82 15.91 -11.28
N LYS A 189 12.14 15.77 -12.43
CA LYS A 189 12.76 15.72 -13.75
C LYS A 189 13.41 17.06 -14.15
N TYR A 190 12.83 18.18 -13.74
CA TYR A 190 13.40 19.51 -13.99
C TYR A 190 14.73 19.69 -13.24
N ILE A 191 14.76 19.33 -11.94
CA ILE A 191 15.96 19.37 -11.09
C ILE A 191 17.08 18.52 -11.71
N ASP A 192 16.78 17.28 -12.11
CA ASP A 192 17.78 16.38 -12.74
C ASP A 192 18.39 16.92 -14.03
N ASN A 193 17.64 17.72 -14.77
CA ASN A 193 18.08 18.29 -16.04
C ASN A 193 18.85 19.62 -15.88
N HIS A 194 18.84 20.23 -14.69
CA HIS A 194 19.42 21.56 -14.46
C HIS A 194 20.48 21.60 -13.34
N ASP A 195 20.68 20.51 -12.59
CA ASP A 195 21.77 20.38 -11.60
C ASP A 195 23.04 19.70 -12.18
N LYS A 196 23.38 19.97 -13.44
CA LYS A 196 24.67 19.59 -14.05
C LYS A 196 25.56 20.80 -14.30
#